data_AF-A0A7S4V5T5-F1
#
_entry.id   AF-A0A7S4V5T5-F1
#
_cell.length_a   1.000
_cell.length_b   1.000
_cell.length_c   1.000
_cell.angle_alpha   90.00
_cell.angle_beta   90.00
_cell.angle_gamma   90.00
#
_symmetry.space_group_name_H-M   'P 1'
#
loop_
_entity.id
_entity.type
_entity.pdbx_description
1 polymer ?
#
loop_
_entity_poly.entity_id
_entity_poly.type
_entity_poly.pdbx_seq_one_letter_code
_entity_poly.pdbx_strand_id
1 'polypeptide(L)'
;QAILAQRALGQPHAPPPASSTAMPAVHLASGARLDVDVSDPNSPAAAWRARVAIAAKLGVHTSQVRLVDPASGAQLQDADAVAGEVQAVLLCLNVSELTAEDSLLEAAGMSMVKLQTAETLNLRSTELCDLPESFGQLLALRELSLIG
;
A
#
# COMPACT_ATOMS: atom_id res chain seq x y z
N GLN A 1 -61.98 -20.37 15.27
CA GLN A 1 -61.88 -19.84 16.65
C GLN A 1 -60.77 -20.64 17.34
N ALA A 2 -59.55 -20.13 17.30
CA ALA A 2 -58.90 -19.35 18.37
C ALA A 2 -58.46 -20.25 19.54
N ILE A 3 -57.22 -20.75 19.47
CA ILE A 3 -56.50 -21.38 20.58
C ILE A 3 -55.48 -20.37 21.12
N LEU A 4 -55.60 -20.12 22.43
CA LEU A 4 -54.72 -19.35 23.30
C LEU A 4 -53.47 -20.18 23.67
N ALA A 5 -52.28 -19.63 23.45
CA ALA A 5 -51.04 -19.80 24.24
C ALA A 5 -49.94 -18.98 23.55
N GLN A 6 -48.96 -18.32 24.17
CA GLN A 6 -48.64 -17.99 25.55
C GLN A 6 -47.56 -16.89 25.44
N ARG A 7 -47.50 -16.07 26.49
CA ARG A 7 -46.67 -14.89 26.70
C ARG A 7 -45.20 -15.29 26.96
N ALA A 8 -44.26 -14.73 26.21
CA ALA A 8 -42.85 -14.57 26.61
C ALA A 8 -42.38 -13.23 26.02
N LEU A 9 -42.52 -12.14 26.79
CA LEU A 9 -41.43 -11.50 27.54
C LEU A 9 -40.26 -11.11 26.61
N GLY A 10 -40.18 -9.79 26.40
CA GLY A 10 -39.20 -9.15 25.56
C GLY A 10 -37.76 -9.57 25.88
N GLN A 11 -37.06 -9.92 24.83
CA GLN A 11 -35.64 -9.69 24.73
C GLN A 11 -35.49 -8.49 23.78
N PRO A 12 -34.82 -7.38 24.17
CA PRO A 12 -34.36 -6.44 23.18
C PRO A 12 -33.38 -7.22 22.32
N HIS A 13 -33.79 -7.54 21.09
CA HIS A 13 -32.91 -8.12 20.10
C HIS A 13 -31.76 -7.13 19.96
N ALA A 14 -30.63 -7.45 20.59
CA ALA A 14 -29.41 -6.71 20.35
C ALA A 14 -29.23 -6.68 18.82
N PRO A 15 -28.92 -5.52 18.22
CA PRO A 15 -28.47 -5.53 16.85
C PRO A 15 -27.29 -6.53 16.78
N PRO A 16 -27.18 -7.34 15.71
CA PRO A 16 -26.00 -8.18 15.53
C PRO A 16 -24.77 -7.29 15.73
N PRO A 17 -23.69 -7.78 16.38
CA PRO A 17 -22.49 -6.97 16.49
C PRO A 17 -22.13 -6.53 15.08
N ALA A 18 -22.05 -5.21 14.87
CA ALA A 18 -21.50 -4.63 13.67
C ALA A 18 -20.00 -4.91 13.65
N SER A 19 -19.63 -6.19 13.57
CA SER A 19 -18.32 -6.67 13.15
C SER A 19 -18.35 -6.77 11.63
N SER A 20 -18.88 -5.76 10.96
CA SER A 20 -18.38 -5.41 9.65
C SER A 20 -17.15 -4.56 9.89
N THR A 21 -16.09 -5.18 10.42
CA THR A 21 -14.74 -4.73 10.11
C THR A 21 -14.59 -5.04 8.64
N ALA A 22 -15.18 -4.17 7.80
CA ALA A 22 -15.15 -4.30 6.36
C ALA A 22 -13.67 -4.37 6.02
N MET A 23 -13.21 -5.54 5.56
CA MET A 23 -11.85 -5.64 5.04
C MET A 23 -11.72 -4.51 4.01
N PRO A 24 -10.66 -3.69 4.09
CA PRO A 24 -10.50 -2.57 3.18
C PRO A 24 -10.54 -3.11 1.75
N ALA A 25 -11.62 -2.80 1.04
CA ALA A 25 -11.75 -3.22 -0.33
C ALA A 25 -10.96 -2.22 -1.18
N VAL A 26 -9.95 -2.72 -1.88
CA VAL A 26 -9.21 -1.90 -2.83
C VAL A 26 -9.90 -1.97 -4.17
N HIS A 27 -10.26 -0.82 -4.73
CA HIS A 27 -10.89 -0.70 -6.04
C HIS A 27 -9.94 -0.01 -7.01
N LEU A 28 -9.68 -0.61 -8.17
CA LEU A 28 -8.99 0.11 -9.24
C LEU A 28 -9.85 1.25 -9.76
N ALA A 29 -9.21 2.31 -10.26
CA ALA A 29 -9.90 3.37 -11.01
C ALA A 29 -10.70 2.85 -12.21
N SER A 30 -10.34 1.68 -12.74
CA SER A 30 -11.09 0.96 -13.78
C SER A 30 -12.38 0.28 -13.29
N GLY A 31 -12.65 0.30 -11.98
CA GLY A 31 -13.80 -0.35 -11.34
C GLY A 31 -13.55 -1.79 -10.89
N ALA A 32 -12.39 -2.38 -11.19
CA ALA A 32 -12.05 -3.74 -10.77
C ALA A 32 -11.72 -3.80 -9.27
N ARG A 33 -12.33 -4.73 -8.53
CA ARG A 33 -12.03 -4.94 -7.10
C ARG A 33 -10.81 -5.85 -6.95
N LEU A 34 -9.79 -5.38 -6.25
CA LEU A 34 -8.63 -6.17 -5.85
C LEU A 34 -8.82 -6.60 -4.40
N ASP A 35 -8.83 -7.92 -4.19
CA ASP A 35 -8.64 -8.49 -2.87
C ASP A 35 -7.17 -8.31 -2.47
N VAL A 36 -6.90 -7.37 -1.58
CA VAL A 36 -5.57 -7.02 -1.10
C VAL A 36 -5.58 -7.27 0.40
N ASP A 37 -4.74 -8.21 0.85
CA ASP A 37 -4.57 -8.44 2.28
C ASP A 37 -3.73 -7.30 2.89
N VAL A 38 -4.44 -6.29 3.37
CA VAL A 38 -3.85 -5.23 4.19
C VAL A 38 -3.92 -5.69 5.64
N SER A 39 -3.00 -6.57 6.03
CA SER A 39 -2.90 -7.02 7.42
C SER A 39 -2.75 -5.79 8.33
N ASP A 40 -3.66 -5.65 9.29
CA ASP A 40 -3.81 -4.48 10.17
C ASP A 40 -4.08 -3.16 9.43
N PRO A 41 -5.33 -2.92 8.95
CA PRO A 41 -5.70 -1.72 8.17
C PRO A 41 -5.52 -0.40 8.93
N ASN A 42 -5.53 -0.45 10.26
CA ASN A 42 -5.33 0.71 11.12
C ASN A 42 -3.85 0.96 11.45
N SER A 43 -2.94 0.12 10.97
CA SER A 43 -1.51 0.29 11.20
C SER A 43 -1.00 1.52 10.43
N PRO A 44 -0.13 2.34 11.04
CA PRO A 44 0.71 3.22 10.23
C PRO A 44 1.51 2.31 9.28
N ALA A 45 1.63 2.71 8.01
CA ALA A 45 2.13 1.88 6.91
C ALA A 45 1.14 0.89 6.24
N ALA A 46 -0.15 0.90 6.61
CA ALA A 46 -1.16 0.10 5.90
C ALA A 46 -1.27 0.51 4.42
N ALA A 47 -1.19 1.80 4.12
CA ALA A 47 -1.22 2.33 2.76
C ALA A 47 -0.04 1.82 1.91
N TRP A 48 1.18 1.89 2.44
CA TRP A 48 2.36 1.30 1.79
C TRP A 48 2.16 -0.19 1.46
N ARG A 49 1.71 -0.98 2.44
CA ARG A 49 1.49 -2.43 2.24
C ARG A 49 0.45 -2.70 1.17
N ALA A 50 -0.64 -1.93 1.17
CA ALA A 50 -1.66 -2.01 0.14
C ALA A 50 -1.06 -1.72 -1.24
N ARG A 51 -0.26 -0.65 -1.40
CA ARG A 51 0.43 -0.32 -2.67
C ARG A 51 1.31 -1.46 -3.15
N VAL A 52 2.18 -1.98 -2.28
CA VAL A 52 3.10 -3.09 -2.60
C VAL A 52 2.31 -4.33 -3.06
N ALA A 53 1.25 -4.68 -2.34
CA ALA A 53 0.45 -5.84 -2.66
C ALA A 53 -0.32 -5.68 -3.98
N ILE A 54 -0.85 -4.49 -4.28
CA ILE A 54 -1.49 -4.17 -5.56
C ILE A 54 -0.47 -4.25 -6.70
N ALA A 55 0.71 -3.67 -6.52
CA ALA A 55 1.77 -3.66 -7.51
C ALA A 55 2.24 -5.08 -7.86
N ALA A 56 2.49 -5.89 -6.83
CA ALA A 56 2.83 -7.30 -6.98
C ALA A 56 1.74 -8.10 -7.72
N LYS A 57 0.46 -7.81 -7.44
CA LYS A 57 -0.67 -8.51 -8.06
C LYS A 57 -0.91 -8.11 -9.51
N LEU A 58 -0.59 -6.88 -9.87
CA LEU A 58 -0.73 -6.35 -11.23
C LEU A 58 0.53 -6.50 -12.08
N GLY A 59 1.65 -6.94 -11.49
CA GLY A 59 2.94 -7.02 -12.17
C GLY A 59 3.50 -5.65 -12.57
N VAL A 60 3.15 -4.61 -11.81
CA VAL A 60 3.62 -3.23 -12.03
C VAL A 60 4.53 -2.81 -10.90
N HIS A 61 5.21 -1.68 -11.07
CA HIS A 61 6.04 -1.10 -10.03
C HIS A 61 5.17 -0.44 -8.93
N THR A 62 5.60 -0.49 -7.67
CA THR A 62 4.87 0.08 -6.52
C THR A 62 4.52 1.55 -6.70
N SER A 63 5.35 2.25 -7.45
CA SER A 63 5.18 3.65 -7.77
C SER A 63 4.18 3.98 -8.86
N GLN A 64 3.88 2.98 -9.69
CA GLN A 64 2.76 3.07 -10.60
C GLN A 64 1.45 2.92 -9.86
N VAL A 65 1.44 2.56 -8.57
CA VAL A 65 0.23 2.44 -7.78
C VAL A 65 0.10 3.63 -6.85
N ARG A 66 -0.93 4.45 -7.04
CA ARG A 66 -1.32 5.51 -6.11
C ARG A 66 -2.59 5.13 -5.39
N LEU A 67 -2.61 5.26 -4.06
CA LEU A 67 -3.82 5.10 -3.28
C LEU A 67 -4.50 6.44 -3.07
N VAL A 68 -5.82 6.44 -3.21
CA VAL A 68 -6.67 7.60 -3.10
C VAL A 68 -7.87 7.21 -2.26
N ASP A 69 -8.21 8.05 -1.29
CA ASP A 69 -9.46 7.94 -0.56
C ASP A 69 -10.63 8.30 -1.51
N PRO A 70 -11.58 7.39 -1.78
CA PRO A 70 -12.63 7.60 -2.76
C PRO A 70 -13.66 8.66 -2.32
N ALA A 71 -13.79 8.94 -1.02
CA ALA A 71 -14.77 9.89 -0.49
C ALA A 71 -14.29 11.34 -0.61
N SER A 72 -13.01 11.57 -0.36
CA SER A 72 -12.36 12.89 -0.37
C SER A 72 -11.55 13.16 -1.64
N GLY A 73 -11.18 12.12 -2.39
CA GLY A 73 -10.22 12.20 -3.49
C GLY A 73 -8.79 12.47 -3.05
N ALA A 74 -8.50 12.43 -1.74
CA ALA A 74 -7.18 12.71 -1.20
C ALA A 74 -6.23 11.52 -1.45
N GLN A 75 -5.01 11.80 -1.88
CA GLN A 75 -3.97 10.78 -1.98
C GLN A 75 -3.56 10.33 -0.57
N LEU A 76 -3.60 9.01 -0.33
CA LEU A 76 -3.06 8.40 0.89
C LEU A 76 -1.55 8.28 0.76
N GLN A 77 -0.82 8.77 1.76
CA GLN A 77 0.62 8.58 1.88
C GLN A 77 0.94 7.21 2.47
N ASP A 78 2.17 6.76 2.27
CA ASP A 78 2.60 5.45 2.73
C ASP A 78 2.41 5.23 4.23
N ALA A 79 2.61 6.27 5.04
CA ALA A 79 2.42 6.21 6.49
C ALA A 79 0.95 6.16 6.94
N ASP A 80 0.00 6.41 6.04
CA ASP A 80 -1.41 6.50 6.40
C ASP A 80 -2.05 5.13 6.66
N ALA A 81 -3.05 5.14 7.52
CA ALA A 81 -3.95 4.02 7.75
C ALA A 81 -4.93 3.87 6.57
N VAL A 82 -5.32 2.63 6.28
CA VAL A 82 -6.28 2.27 5.23
C VAL A 82 -7.59 1.84 5.92
N ALA A 83 -8.23 2.80 6.57
CA ALA A 83 -9.48 2.57 7.29
C ALA A 83 -10.68 2.63 6.34
N GLY A 84 -10.89 1.58 5.54
CA GLY A 84 -12.08 1.43 4.69
C GLY A 84 -11.80 1.19 3.22
N GLU A 85 -12.72 1.63 2.35
CA GLU A 85 -12.56 1.51 0.90
C GLU A 85 -11.46 2.44 0.39
N VAL A 86 -10.58 1.91 -0.45
CA VAL A 86 -9.49 2.69 -1.05
C VAL A 86 -9.50 2.50 -2.55
N GLN A 87 -9.31 3.60 -3.29
CA GLN A 87 -9.16 3.56 -4.72
C GLN A 87 -7.68 3.50 -5.10
N ALA A 88 -7.29 2.51 -5.89
CA ALA A 88 -5.98 2.38 -6.49
C ALA A 88 -6.00 2.95 -7.91
N VAL A 89 -5.19 3.97 -8.14
CA VAL A 89 -4.98 4.59 -9.45
C VAL A 89 -3.65 4.10 -9.99
N LEU A 90 -3.66 3.51 -11.19
CA LEU A 90 -2.44 3.20 -11.90
C LEU A 90 -1.92 4.45 -12.61
N LEU A 91 -0.75 4.92 -12.23
CA LEU A 91 0.00 5.94 -12.93
C LEU A 91 0.72 5.28 -14.11
N CYS A 92 0.61 5.87 -15.29
CA CYS A 92 1.45 5.50 -16.43
C CYS A 92 2.92 5.71 -16.05
N LEU A 93 3.81 4.82 -16.52
CA LEU A 93 5.27 4.85 -16.32
C LEU A 93 5.82 6.29 -16.15
N ASN A 94 6.26 6.62 -14.94
CA ASN A 94 6.97 7.86 -14.68
C ASN A 94 8.41 7.70 -15.17
N VAL A 95 8.72 8.26 -16.34
CA VAL A 95 10.07 8.21 -16.93
C VAL A 95 11.12 8.70 -15.93
N SER A 96 10.81 9.75 -15.18
CA SER A 96 11.68 10.29 -14.11
C SER A 96 12.06 9.24 -13.07
N GLU A 97 11.15 8.34 -12.74
CA GLU A 97 11.41 7.32 -11.74
C GLU A 97 12.21 6.16 -12.31
N LEU A 98 11.93 5.73 -13.53
CA LEU A 98 12.78 4.76 -14.23
C LEU A 98 14.21 5.29 -14.33
N THR A 99 14.37 6.57 -14.66
CA THR A 99 15.68 7.22 -14.69
C THR A 99 16.32 7.24 -13.30
N ALA A 100 15.58 7.58 -12.24
CA ALA A 100 16.10 7.57 -10.88
C ALA A 100 16.50 6.15 -10.42
N GLU A 101 15.76 5.12 -10.83
CA GLU A 101 16.09 3.73 -10.56
C GLU A 101 17.35 3.29 -11.31
N ASP A 102 17.44 3.56 -12.61
CA ASP A 102 18.65 3.27 -13.39
C ASP A 102 19.87 3.97 -12.79
N SER A 103 19.75 5.25 -12.41
CA SER A 103 20.82 5.99 -11.73
C SER A 103 21.19 5.37 -10.39
N LEU A 104 20.21 4.92 -9.59
CA LEU A 104 20.46 4.22 -8.33
C LEU A 104 21.22 2.90 -8.56
N LEU A 105 20.81 2.11 -9.54
CA LEU A 105 21.41 0.82 -9.86
C LEU A 105 22.84 0.98 -10.40
N GLU A 106 23.07 1.98 -11.25
CA GLU A 106 24.40 2.37 -11.75
C GLU A 106 25.31 2.81 -10.61
N ALA A 107 24.85 3.72 -9.75
CA ALA A 107 25.66 4.23 -8.64
C ALA A 107 25.94 3.18 -7.57
N ALA A 108 25.00 2.26 -7.33
CA ALA A 108 25.20 1.13 -6.43
C ALA A 108 26.04 0.01 -7.07
N GLY A 109 26.07 -0.09 -8.40
CA GLY A 109 26.69 -1.18 -9.15
C GLY A 109 26.04 -2.55 -8.88
N MET A 110 24.77 -2.57 -8.47
CA MET A 110 24.05 -3.79 -8.07
C MET A 110 22.61 -3.77 -8.59
N SER A 111 22.00 -4.96 -8.71
CA SER A 111 20.59 -5.08 -9.04
C SER A 111 19.68 -4.75 -7.86
N MET A 112 18.43 -4.39 -8.13
CA MET A 112 17.46 -4.01 -7.10
C MET A 112 17.22 -5.13 -6.06
N VAL A 113 17.24 -6.38 -6.50
CA VAL A 113 17.13 -7.57 -5.63
C VAL A 113 18.26 -7.62 -4.60
N LYS A 114 19.50 -7.28 -5.01
CA LYS A 114 20.64 -7.24 -4.07
C LYS A 114 20.49 -6.09 -3.09
N LEU A 115 20.08 -4.92 -3.57
CA LEU A 115 19.86 -3.74 -2.74
C LEU A 115 18.82 -4.01 -1.65
N GLN A 116 17.70 -4.69 -1.95
CA GLN A 116 16.68 -5.03 -0.96
C GLN A 116 17.21 -5.84 0.23
N THR A 117 18.31 -6.58 0.05
CA THR A 117 18.98 -7.37 1.09
C THR A 117 20.22 -6.69 1.69
N ALA A 118 20.63 -5.55 1.14
CA ALA A 118 21.84 -4.86 1.58
C ALA A 118 21.57 -4.11 2.88
N GLU A 119 22.37 -4.37 3.92
CA GLU A 119 22.33 -3.61 5.17
C GLU A 119 23.11 -2.29 5.09
N THR A 120 24.10 -2.23 4.21
CA THR A 120 24.94 -1.05 4.01
C THR A 120 24.96 -0.69 2.53
N LEU A 121 24.61 0.55 2.22
CA LEU A 121 24.61 1.09 0.86
C LEU A 121 25.50 2.34 0.82
N ASN A 122 26.55 2.26 0.01
CA ASN A 122 27.45 3.37 -0.25
C ASN A 122 27.21 3.85 -1.68
N LEU A 123 26.54 4.99 -1.83
CA LEU A 123 26.37 5.64 -3.13
C LEU A 123 27.46 6.70 -3.25
N ARG A 124 28.39 6.48 -4.18
CA ARG A 124 29.38 7.48 -4.55
C ARG A 124 28.80 8.32 -5.68
N SER A 125 28.66 9.62 -5.42
CA SER A 125 28.04 10.63 -6.27
C SER A 125 28.45 10.50 -7.73
N THR A 126 27.49 10.05 -8.53
CA THR A 126 27.60 9.85 -9.98
C THR A 126 26.27 10.22 -10.63
N GLU A 127 25.77 11.43 -10.37
CA GLU A 127 24.55 11.95 -11.04
C GLU A 127 23.21 11.43 -10.48
N LEU A 128 23.16 10.91 -9.23
CA LEU A 128 21.87 10.74 -8.54
C LEU A 128 21.23 12.11 -8.30
N CYS A 129 20.35 12.52 -9.20
CA CYS A 129 19.56 13.75 -9.04
C CYS A 129 18.35 13.54 -8.12
N ASP A 130 17.80 12.32 -8.09
CA ASP A 130 16.65 11.93 -7.28
C ASP A 130 16.78 10.49 -6.78
N LEU A 131 16.09 10.16 -5.70
CA LEU A 131 15.95 8.79 -5.21
C LEU A 131 14.64 8.19 -5.77
N PRO A 132 14.67 7.01 -6.39
CA PRO A 132 13.46 6.36 -6.89
C PRO A 132 12.59 5.88 -5.74
N GLU A 133 11.30 5.64 -5.98
CA GLU A 133 10.41 5.12 -4.94
C GLU A 133 10.77 3.68 -4.55
N SER A 134 11.42 2.93 -5.45
CA SER A 134 12.03 1.63 -5.14
C SER A 134 13.06 1.71 -4.01
N PHE A 135 13.66 2.87 -3.75
CA PHE A 135 14.52 3.09 -2.59
C PHE A 135 13.80 2.83 -1.25
N GLY A 136 12.49 3.11 -1.18
CA GLY A 136 11.67 2.80 0.00
C GLY A 136 11.50 1.29 0.28
N GLN A 137 11.82 0.43 -0.70
CA GLN A 137 11.76 -1.02 -0.57
C GLN A 137 13.02 -1.62 0.08
N LEU A 138 14.05 -0.80 0.34
CA LEU A 138 15.30 -1.22 0.97
C LEU A 138 15.15 -1.42 2.49
N LEU A 139 14.21 -2.28 2.90
CA LEU A 139 13.83 -2.49 4.30
C LEU A 139 14.95 -3.09 5.16
N ALA A 140 15.93 -3.75 4.54
CA ALA A 140 17.11 -4.29 5.22
C ALA A 140 18.19 -3.22 5.48
N LEU A 141 18.09 -2.06 4.82
CA LEU A 141 19.12 -1.03 4.87
C LEU A 141 19.20 -0.38 6.25
N ARG A 142 20.38 -0.39 6.83
CA ARG A 142 20.70 0.17 8.16
C ARG A 142 21.64 1.36 8.06
N GLU A 143 22.56 1.30 7.12
CA GLU A 143 23.59 2.31 6.92
C GLU A 143 23.56 2.80 5.47
N LEU A 144 23.32 4.10 5.31
CA LEU A 144 23.36 4.78 4.02
C LEU A 144 24.49 5.81 4.05
N SER A 145 25.46 5.67 3.15
CA SER A 145 26.48 6.70 2.91
C SER A 145 26.26 7.31 1.52
N LEU A 146 26.05 8.62 1.51
CA LEU A 146 26.01 9.43 0.29
C LEU A 146 27.28 10.28 0.28
N ILE A 147 28.24 9.92 -0.58
CA ILE A 147 29.50 10.64 -0.68
C ILE A 147 29.45 11.48 -1.96
N GLY A 148 29.28 12.80 -1.77
CA GLY A 148 29.20 13.85 -2.79
C GLY A 148 30.46 14.05 -3.61
#